data_AF-A0A537UQI9-F1
#
_entry.id   AF-A0A537UQI9-F1
#
_cell.length_a   1.000
_cell.length_b   1.000
_cell.length_c   1.000
_cell.angle_alpha   90.00
_cell.angle_beta   90.00
_cell.angle_gamma   90.00
#
_symmetry.space_group_name_H-M   'P 1'
#
loop_
_entity.id
_entity.type
_entity.pdbx_description
1 polymer ?
#
loop_
_entity_poly.entity_id
_entity_poly.type
_entity_poly.pdbx_seq_one_letter_code
_entity_poly.pdbx_strand_id
1 'polypeptide(L)' 'MRALILAGAMTVVIGTPCFADGLYWVVGNRATNKCEIVTSNPIVIDDIWFEDGPYKSLEDAKLARSTIGACPEKDPTAE' A
#
# COMPACT_ATOMS: atom_id res chain seq x y z
N MET A 1 -30.30 -51.74 -0.98
CA MET A 1 -29.57 -50.92 0.03
C MET A 1 -28.75 -49.88 -0.70
N ARG A 2 -28.77 -48.65 -0.19
CA ARG A 2 -28.29 -47.42 -0.82
C ARG A 2 -26.78 -47.43 -0.98
N ALA A 3 -26.27 -47.30 -2.21
CA ALA A 3 -24.86 -47.05 -2.46
C ALA A 3 -24.58 -45.56 -2.23
N LEU A 4 -24.10 -45.24 -1.03
CA LEU A 4 -23.50 -43.97 -0.67
C LEU A 4 -22.09 -43.95 -1.27
N ILE A 5 -21.80 -43.12 -2.28
CA ILE A 5 -20.42 -42.71 -2.56
C ILE A 5 -20.38 -41.20 -2.78
N LEU A 6 -19.55 -40.59 -1.94
CA LEU A 6 -19.29 -39.18 -1.71
C LEU A 6 -19.10 -38.37 -3.00
N ALA A 7 -19.94 -37.36 -3.18
CA ALA A 7 -19.63 -36.23 -4.05
C ALA A 7 -18.63 -35.31 -3.32
N GLY A 8 -17.34 -35.56 -3.51
CA GLY A 8 -16.27 -34.66 -3.06
C GLY A 8 -16.24 -33.42 -3.95
N ALA A 9 -16.93 -32.36 -3.53
CA ALA A 9 -16.87 -31.06 -4.19
C ALA A 9 -15.46 -30.46 -3.97
N MET A 10 -14.63 -30.50 -5.01
CA MET A 10 -13.37 -29.77 -5.05
C MET A 10 -13.67 -28.26 -5.03
N THR A 11 -13.54 -27.63 -3.87
CA THR A 11 -13.55 -26.18 -3.77
C THR A 11 -12.23 -25.65 -4.34
N VAL A 12 -12.25 -25.23 -5.61
CA VAL A 12 -11.17 -24.42 -6.16
C VAL A 12 -11.29 -23.04 -5.51
N VAL A 13 -10.52 -22.81 -4.46
CA VAL A 13 -10.31 -21.46 -3.93
C VAL A 13 -9.52 -20.72 -5.00
N ILE A 14 -10.23 -19.92 -5.80
CA ILE A 14 -9.60 -18.91 -6.65
C ILE A 14 -9.16 -17.79 -5.70
N GLY A 15 -7.99 -17.94 -5.11
CA GLY A 15 -7.32 -16.83 -4.47
C GLY A 15 -6.78 -15.93 -5.56
N THR A 16 -7.52 -14.89 -5.96
CA THR A 16 -6.89 -13.75 -6.62
C THR A 16 -5.96 -13.14 -5.59
N PRO A 17 -4.63 -13.20 -5.76
CA PRO A 17 -3.80 -12.40 -4.92
C PRO A 17 -4.08 -10.95 -5.31
N CYS A 18 -4.79 -10.22 -4.45
CA CYS A 18 -4.82 -8.76 -4.51
C CYS A 18 -3.43 -8.27 -4.07
N PHE A 19 -2.39 -8.57 -4.86
CA PHE A 19 -1.19 -7.77 -4.81
C PHE A 19 -1.58 -6.41 -5.39
N ALA A 20 -1.46 -5.37 -4.57
CA ALA A 20 -1.50 -3.99 -5.03
C ALA A 20 -0.21 -3.68 -5.82
N ASP A 21 0.09 -4.51 -6.82
CA ASP A 21 1.23 -4.38 -7.72
C ASP A 21 1.08 -3.07 -8.49
N GLY A 22 1.86 -2.05 -8.12
CA GLY A 22 1.98 -0.81 -8.86
C GLY A 22 1.17 0.37 -8.35
N LEU A 23 0.65 0.31 -7.12
CA LEU A 23 0.10 1.49 -6.45
C LEU A 23 1.19 2.21 -5.63
N TYR A 24 0.99 3.50 -5.38
CA TYR A 24 1.91 4.35 -4.63
C TYR A 24 1.23 4.86 -3.37
N TRP A 25 1.93 4.93 -2.25
CA TRP A 25 1.44 5.50 -1.00
C TRP A 25 2.42 6.55 -0.52
N VAL A 26 1.92 7.66 0.01
CA VAL A 26 2.73 8.66 0.71
C VAL A 26 2.68 8.33 2.19
N VAL A 27 3.83 8.12 2.82
CA VAL A 27 3.93 7.80 4.25
C VAL A 27 4.76 8.83 4.98
N GLY A 28 4.35 9.21 6.19
CA GLY A 28 5.18 9.99 7.10
C GLY A 28 6.04 9.08 7.95
N ASN A 29 7.37 9.20 7.82
CA ASN A 29 8.33 8.37 8.53
C ASN A 29 9.10 9.16 9.60
N ARG A 30 8.83 8.86 10.88
CA ARG A 30 9.32 9.59 12.06
C ARG A 30 10.83 9.42 12.23
N ALA A 31 11.36 8.28 11.84
CA ALA A 31 12.79 8.02 11.87
C ALA A 31 13.55 8.95 10.92
N THR A 32 13.01 9.21 9.72
CA THR A 32 13.66 10.07 8.73
C THR A 32 13.18 11.53 8.80
N ASN A 33 12.08 11.81 9.50
CA ASN A 33 11.37 13.10 9.49
C ASN A 33 11.00 13.55 8.07
N LYS A 34 10.66 12.59 7.19
CA LYS A 34 10.31 12.84 5.79
C LYS A 34 8.97 12.21 5.44
N CYS A 35 8.44 12.64 4.30
CA CYS A 35 7.38 11.91 3.62
C CYS A 35 7.96 11.10 2.46
N GLU A 36 7.83 9.78 2.56
CA GLU A 36 8.36 8.81 1.59
C GLU A 36 7.24 8.30 0.70
N ILE A 37 7.56 7.98 -0.55
CA ILE A 37 6.61 7.33 -1.46
C ILE A 37 7.00 5.85 -1.54
N VAL A 38 6.12 4.98 -1.06
CA VAL A 38 6.32 3.53 -1.09
C VAL A 38 5.41 2.90 -2.13
N THR A 39 5.81 1.74 -2.67
CA THR A 39 5.05 0.97 -3.67
C THR A 39 4.49 -0.34 -3.09
N SER A 40 4.50 -0.45 -1.77
CA SER A 40 3.91 -1.56 -1.04
C SER A 40 2.95 -0.98 0.00
N ASN A 41 1.83 -1.66 0.22
CA ASN A 41 0.81 -1.19 1.16
C ASN A 41 1.44 -1.02 2.55
N PRO A 42 1.53 0.22 3.06
CA PRO A 42 2.13 0.47 4.35
C PRO A 42 1.25 -0.08 5.47
N ILE A 43 1.88 -0.30 6.63
CA ILE A 43 1.19 -0.53 7.88
C ILE A 43 1.62 0.60 8.80
N VAL A 44 0.65 1.35 9.32
CA VAL A 44 0.91 2.46 10.24
C VAL A 44 1.31 1.90 11.61
N ILE A 45 2.61 1.67 11.78
CA ILE A 45 3.23 1.18 13.02
C ILE A 45 4.62 1.79 13.18
N ASP A 46 5.07 1.91 14.45
CA ASP A 46 6.38 2.42 14.85
C ASP A 46 6.72 3.80 14.29
N ASP A 47 7.55 3.83 13.26
CA ASP A 47 8.05 5.04 12.62
C ASP A 47 7.05 5.62 11.61
N ILE A 48 6.14 4.81 11.07
CA ILE A 48 5.13 5.31 10.15
C ILE A 48 3.97 5.91 10.97
N TRP A 49 3.82 7.24 10.92
CA TRP A 49 2.79 7.94 11.69
C TRP A 49 1.54 8.29 10.88
N PHE A 50 1.62 8.21 9.56
CA PHE A 50 0.46 8.29 8.66
C PHE A 50 0.75 7.65 7.31
N GLU A 51 -0.31 7.36 6.58
CA GLU A 51 -0.30 7.01 5.17
C GLU A 51 -1.40 7.77 4.42
N ASP A 52 -1.17 8.05 3.14
CA ASP A 52 -2.14 8.60 2.19
C ASP A 52 -2.00 7.88 0.83
N GLY A 53 -3.11 7.50 0.21
CA GLY A 53 -3.14 6.65 -0.99
C GLY A 53 -4.15 5.48 -0.88
N PRO A 54 -4.07 4.47 -1.76
CA PRO A 54 -3.12 4.30 -2.88
C PRO A 54 -3.38 5.20 -4.09
N TYR A 55 -2.31 5.74 -4.68
CA TYR A 55 -2.31 6.45 -5.97
C TYR A 55 -1.94 5.53 -7.13
N LYS A 56 -2.44 5.85 -8.33
CA LYS A 56 -2.20 5.07 -9.56
C LYS A 56 -0.89 5.39 -10.25
N SER A 57 -0.30 6.55 -9.96
CA SER A 57 0.92 7.02 -10.61
C SER A 57 1.87 7.66 -9.59
N LEU A 58 3.15 7.68 -9.93
CA LEU A 58 4.18 8.31 -9.09
C LEU A 58 3.97 9.83 -9.04
N GLU A 59 3.48 10.41 -10.14
CA GLU A 59 3.19 11.83 -10.28
C GLU A 59 2.08 12.26 -9.33
N ASP A 60 1.00 11.48 -9.24
CA ASP A 60 -0.11 11.74 -8.32
C ASP A 60 0.35 11.66 -6.86
N ALA A 61 1.21 10.67 -6.53
CA ALA A 61 1.76 10.54 -5.19
C ALA A 61 2.70 11.71 -4.84
N LYS A 62 3.51 12.20 -5.79
CA LYS A 62 4.36 13.39 -5.61
C LYS A 62 3.52 14.65 -5.41
N LEU A 63 2.45 14.80 -6.17
CA LEU A 63 1.51 15.91 -6.04
C LEU A 63 0.84 15.88 -4.66
N ALA A 64 0.31 14.72 -4.25
CA ALA A 64 -0.29 14.55 -2.94
C ALA A 64 0.69 14.88 -1.81
N ARG A 65 1.92 14.34 -1.87
CA ARG A 65 3.00 14.67 -0.93
C ARG A 65 3.25 16.17 -0.80
N SER A 66 3.22 16.93 -1.90
CA SER A 66 3.38 18.40 -1.86
C SER A 66 2.20 19.15 -1.24
N THR A 67 1.02 18.53 -1.17
CA THR A 67 -0.20 19.14 -0.60
C THR A 67 -0.44 18.76 0.86
N ILE A 68 0.19 17.69 1.34
CA ILE A 68 0.04 17.22 2.72
C ILE A 68 0.84 18.15 3.64
N GLY A 69 0.14 18.90 4.50
CA GLY A 69 0.78 19.87 5.41
C GLY A 69 1.72 19.25 6.47
N ALA A 70 1.65 17.93 6.69
CA ALA A 70 2.60 17.21 7.53
C ALA A 70 3.92 16.91 6.81
N CYS A 71 3.96 17.02 5.49
CA CYS A 71 5.14 16.76 4.69
C CYS A 71 5.98 18.03 4.53
N PRO A 72 7.31 17.93 4.66
CA PRO A 72 8.18 19.04 4.31
C PRO A 72 8.06 19.34 2.80
N GLU A 73 7.93 20.63 2.43
CA GLU A 73 7.77 21.09 1.03
C GLU A 73 8.95 20.70 0.13
N LYS A 74 10.14 20.54 0.71
CA LYS A 74 11.37 20.21 -0.02
C LYS A 74 11.78 18.80 0.34
N ASP A 75 12.00 17.99 -0.69
CA ASP A 75 12.77 16.76 -0.53
C ASP A 75 14.21 17.19 -0.22
N PRO A 76 14.76 16.93 0.98
CA PRO A 76 16.10 17.38 1.34
C PRO A 76 17.21 16.63 0.58
N THR A 77 16.85 15.88 -0.46
CA THR A 77 17.75 15.10 -1.32
C THR A 77 17.81 15.66 -2.76
N ALA A 78 17.16 16.80 -3.02
CA ALA A 78 17.27 17.50 -4.31
C ALA A 78 18.43 18.52 -4.29
N GLU A 79 19.66 18.02 -4.12
CA GLU A 79 20.92 18.73 -4.40
C GLU A 79 21.76 17.93 -5.40
#